data_AF-A0A8S3GLN0-F1
#
_entry.id   AF-A0A8S3GLN0-F1
#
_cell.length_a   1.000
_cell.length_b   1.000
_cell.length_c   1.000
_cell.angle_alpha   90.00
_cell.angle_beta   90.00
_cell.angle_gamma   90.00
#
_symmetry.space_group_name_H-M   'P 1'
#
loop_
_entity.id
_entity.type
_entity.pdbx_description
1 polymer ?
#
loop_
_entity_poly.entity_id
_entity_poly.type
_entity_poly.pdbx_seq_one_letter_code
_entity_poly.pdbx_strand_id
1 'polypeptide(L)'
;MSIFNKDYVGEAAEACQYLAMLRPESIVTPIVDKLFLSIDNLTEAHRFTSLMHCLKRITRSLVRQTSSYSQGQIYILPLLTAILPGIDLNDFEKTNVTLEVFDAIFMLISCVDCSSA
;
A
#
# COMPACT_ATOMS: atom_id res chain seq x y z
N MET A 1 10.12 13.82 -2.48
CA MET A 1 9.64 12.75 -3.39
C MET A 1 8.41 13.26 -4.09
N SER A 2 8.33 13.10 -5.41
CA SER A 2 7.16 13.51 -6.22
C SER A 2 5.85 12.90 -5.73
N ILE A 3 5.90 11.75 -5.05
CA ILE A 3 4.78 11.09 -4.37
C ILE A 3 4.04 12.01 -3.39
N PHE A 4 4.72 12.96 -2.74
CA PHE A 4 4.10 13.88 -1.78
C PHE A 4 3.70 15.22 -2.39
N ASN A 5 3.85 15.37 -3.70
CA ASN A 5 3.41 16.58 -4.39
C ASN A 5 1.91 16.46 -4.71
N LYS A 6 1.11 17.38 -4.17
CA LYS A 6 -0.36 17.38 -4.29
C LYS A 6 -0.85 17.33 -5.74
N ASP A 7 -0.12 17.95 -6.66
CA ASP A 7 -0.54 18.07 -8.06
C ASP A 7 -0.20 16.83 -8.91
N TYR A 8 0.65 15.92 -8.39
CA TYR A 8 1.23 14.82 -9.18
C TYR A 8 1.20 13.46 -8.48
N VAL A 9 0.31 13.27 -7.49
CA VAL A 9 0.20 12.00 -6.75
C VAL A 9 -0.15 10.86 -7.70
N GLY A 10 -1.00 11.10 -8.70
CA GLY A 10 -1.43 10.09 -9.67
C GLY A 10 -0.30 9.60 -10.56
N GLU A 11 0.44 10.53 -11.16
CA GLU A 11 1.59 10.28 -12.05
C GLU A 11 2.74 9.63 -11.29
N ALA A 12 2.98 10.07 -10.05
CA ALA A 12 3.98 9.45 -9.19
C ALA A 12 3.60 8.00 -8.86
N ALA A 13 2.34 7.73 -8.54
CA ALA A 13 1.85 6.38 -8.26
C ALA A 13 1.91 5.47 -9.50
N GLU A 14 1.62 6.01 -10.68
CA GLU A 14 1.75 5.30 -11.96
C GLU A 14 3.22 4.98 -12.30
N ALA A 15 4.12 5.94 -12.11
CA ALA A 15 5.56 5.69 -12.28
C ALA A 15 6.04 4.59 -11.31
N CYS A 16 5.60 4.63 -10.05
CA CYS A 16 5.89 3.58 -9.07
C CYS A 16 5.37 2.21 -9.52
N GLN A 17 4.20 2.15 -10.14
CA GLN A 17 3.65 0.91 -10.69
C GLN A 17 4.60 0.29 -11.73
N TYR A 18 4.99 1.06 -12.74
CA TYR A 18 5.88 0.57 -13.80
C TYR A 18 7.25 0.15 -13.26
N LEU A 19 7.82 0.93 -12.35
CA LEU A 19 9.09 0.59 -11.71
C LEU A 19 8.97 -0.67 -10.83
N ALA A 20 7.85 -0.84 -10.12
CA ALA A 20 7.60 -2.03 -9.30
C ALA A 20 7.37 -3.30 -10.13
N MET A 21 6.97 -3.17 -11.41
CA MET A 21 6.91 -4.30 -12.34
C MET A 21 8.30 -4.75 -12.80
N LEU A 22 9.26 -3.83 -12.88
CA LEU A 22 10.64 -4.12 -13.30
C LEU A 22 11.52 -4.59 -12.13
N ARG A 23 11.42 -3.92 -10.98
CA ARG A 23 12.26 -4.17 -9.80
C ARG A 23 11.46 -3.96 -8.51
N PRO A 24 10.59 -4.92 -8.14
CA PRO A 24 9.66 -4.78 -7.02
C PRO A 24 10.35 -4.45 -5.69
N GLU A 25 11.44 -5.14 -5.35
CA GLU A 25 12.16 -4.94 -4.08
C GLU A 25 12.58 -3.48 -3.84
N SER A 26 13.04 -2.78 -4.88
CA SER A 26 13.53 -1.41 -4.77
C SER A 26 12.42 -0.35 -4.69
N ILE A 27 11.17 -0.72 -4.97
CA ILE A 27 10.03 0.21 -5.00
C ILE A 27 9.03 -0.14 -3.89
N VAL A 28 8.66 -1.40 -3.76
CA VAL A 28 7.65 -1.88 -2.81
C VAL A 28 8.13 -1.70 -1.38
N THR A 29 9.32 -2.19 -1.03
CA THR A 29 9.84 -2.12 0.36
C THR A 29 9.89 -0.68 0.89
N PRO A 30 10.48 0.30 0.17
CA PRO A 30 10.52 1.68 0.66
C PRO A 30 9.14 2.35 0.78
N ILE A 31 8.15 1.96 -0.03
CA ILE A 31 6.78 2.48 0.07
C ILE A 31 6.09 1.90 1.31
N VAL A 32 6.22 0.59 1.54
CA VAL A 32 5.68 -0.10 2.71
C VAL A 32 6.27 0.45 4.00
N ASP A 33 7.59 0.61 4.09
CA ASP A 33 8.27 1.17 5.27
C ASP A 33 7.79 2.59 5.58
N LYS A 34 7.66 3.44 4.55
CA LYS A 34 7.15 4.80 4.71
C LYS A 34 5.70 4.84 5.13
N LEU A 35 4.88 3.89 4.65
CA LEU A 35 3.50 3.80 5.05
C LEU A 35 3.38 3.46 6.53
N PHE A 36 4.13 2.47 7.04
CA PHE A 36 4.17 2.18 8.47
C PHE A 36 4.60 3.39 9.29
N LEU A 37 5.66 4.09 8.90
CA LEU A 37 6.08 5.33 9.55
C LEU A 37 5.01 6.43 9.53
N SER A 38 4.25 6.53 8.44
CA SER A 38 3.18 7.51 8.29
C SER A 38 1.94 7.15 9.11
N ILE A 39 1.71 5.87 9.40
CA ILE A 39 0.62 5.42 10.28
C ILE A 39 0.94 5.78 11.73
N ASP A 40 2.19 5.58 12.16
CA ASP A 40 2.65 5.92 13.51
C ASP A 40 2.72 7.44 13.73
N ASN A 41 3.03 8.21 12.69
CA ASN A 41 3.13 9.66 12.75
C ASN A 41 1.88 10.36 12.17
N LEU A 42 0.83 10.44 12.99
CA LEU A 42 -0.50 10.99 12.65
C LEU A 42 -0.52 12.49 12.29
N THR A 43 0.61 13.19 12.31
CA THR A 43 0.66 14.66 12.10
C THR A 43 0.53 15.09 10.63
N GLU A 44 0.71 14.17 9.67
CA GLU A 44 0.74 14.49 8.24
C GLU A 44 -0.21 13.62 7.41
N ALA A 45 -1.52 13.82 7.58
CA ALA A 45 -2.58 13.07 6.89
C ALA A 45 -2.38 12.95 5.37
N HIS A 46 -1.91 14.02 4.71
CA HIS A 46 -1.65 14.02 3.26
C HIS A 46 -0.61 12.98 2.81
N ARG A 47 0.38 12.65 3.66
CA ARG A 47 1.40 11.64 3.35
C ARG A 47 0.80 10.24 3.37
N PHE A 48 -0.08 9.97 4.33
CA PHE A 48 -0.81 8.72 4.40
C PHE A 48 -1.62 8.51 3.12
N THR A 49 -2.46 9.46 2.72
CA THR A 49 -3.30 9.34 1.52
C THR A 49 -2.46 9.14 0.25
N SER A 50 -1.36 9.89 0.10
CA SER A 50 -0.44 9.77 -1.05
C SER A 50 0.23 8.40 -1.13
N LEU A 51 0.67 7.87 0.03
CA LEU A 51 1.27 6.54 0.12
C LEU A 51 0.24 5.44 -0.13
N MET A 52 -1.01 5.60 0.32
CA MET A 52 -2.11 4.67 0.05
C MET A 52 -2.45 4.61 -1.44
N HIS A 53 -2.45 5.75 -2.15
CA HIS A 53 -2.60 5.76 -3.61
C HIS A 53 -1.47 5.02 -4.32
N CYS A 54 -0.22 5.21 -3.89
CA CYS A 54 0.91 4.45 -4.40
C CYS A 54 0.77 2.96 -4.11
N LEU A 55 0.43 2.60 -2.87
CA LEU A 55 0.24 1.22 -2.42
C LEU A 55 -0.78 0.51 -3.32
N LYS A 56 -1.96 1.13 -3.54
CA LYS A 56 -3.01 0.60 -4.43
C LYS A 56 -2.46 0.22 -5.80
N ARG A 57 -1.61 1.06 -6.38
CA ARG A 57 -1.05 0.82 -7.73
C ARG A 57 -0.01 -0.31 -7.73
N ILE A 58 0.76 -0.46 -6.66
CA ILE A 58 1.79 -1.50 -6.54
C ILE A 58 1.30 -2.80 -5.89
N THR A 59 0.03 -2.89 -5.48
CA THR A 59 -0.52 -4.04 -4.73
C THR A 59 -0.22 -5.39 -5.39
N ARG A 60 -0.28 -5.47 -6.73
CA ARG A 60 0.06 -6.72 -7.43
C ARG A 60 1.52 -7.12 -7.25
N SER A 61 2.46 -6.18 -7.28
CA SER A 61 3.88 -6.44 -7.03
C SER A 61 4.17 -6.75 -5.56
N LEU A 62 3.34 -6.25 -4.64
CA LEU A 62 3.39 -6.60 -3.22
C LEU A 62 2.92 -8.04 -2.96
N VAL A 63 1.78 -8.43 -3.54
CA VAL A 63 1.16 -9.74 -3.30
C VAL A 63 1.85 -10.87 -4.07
N ARG A 64 2.37 -10.60 -5.27
CA ARG A 64 2.97 -11.64 -6.12
C ARG A 64 4.37 -12.02 -5.63
N GLN A 65 4.54 -13.29 -5.25
CA GLN A 65 5.88 -13.84 -5.04
C GLN A 65 6.61 -14.00 -6.37
N THR A 66 7.85 -13.50 -6.41
CA THR A 66 8.78 -13.67 -7.54
C THR A 66 10.14 -14.11 -7.00
N SER A 67 10.99 -14.67 -7.86
CA SER A 67 12.37 -15.00 -7.49
C SER A 67 13.18 -13.76 -7.05
N SER A 68 12.85 -12.60 -7.61
CA SER A 68 13.46 -11.30 -7.28
C SER A 68 12.87 -10.63 -6.03
N TYR A 69 11.69 -11.05 -5.57
CA TYR A 69 11.01 -10.46 -4.42
C TYR A 69 9.99 -11.45 -3.86
N SER A 70 10.39 -12.15 -2.81
CA SER A 70 9.60 -13.18 -2.12
C SER A 70 8.99 -12.70 -0.81
N GLN A 71 9.49 -11.59 -0.27
CA GLN A 71 9.12 -11.10 1.06
C GLN A 71 7.80 -10.31 1.07
N GLY A 72 7.30 -9.85 -0.08
CA GLY A 72 6.14 -8.94 -0.14
C GLY A 72 4.89 -9.41 0.62
N GLN A 73 4.62 -10.72 0.58
CA GLN A 73 3.43 -11.29 1.22
C GLN A 73 3.46 -11.20 2.76
N ILE A 74 4.64 -11.14 3.39
CA ILE A 74 4.76 -11.06 4.86
C ILE A 74 4.14 -9.76 5.40
N TYR A 75 4.09 -8.72 4.56
CA TYR A 75 3.55 -7.43 4.94
C TYR A 75 2.02 -7.36 4.83
N ILE A 76 1.36 -8.31 4.17
CA ILE A 76 -0.07 -8.20 3.85
C ILE A 76 -0.94 -8.11 5.10
N LEU A 77 -0.83 -9.08 6.02
CA LEU A 77 -1.62 -9.07 7.25
C LEU A 77 -1.27 -7.89 8.18
N PRO A 78 0.02 -7.56 8.42
CA PRO A 78 0.38 -6.35 9.15
C PRO A 78 -0.17 -5.07 8.51
N LEU A 79 -0.10 -4.93 7.18
CA LEU A 79 -0.61 -3.76 6.46
C LEU A 79 -2.12 -3.64 6.61
N LEU A 80 -2.88 -4.70 6.33
CA LEU A 80 -4.34 -4.72 6.47
C LEU A 80 -4.77 -4.29 7.86
N THR A 81 -4.06 -4.77 8.89
CA THR A 81 -4.34 -4.39 10.29
C THR A 81 -3.98 -2.93 10.57
N ALA A 82 -2.81 -2.48 10.11
CA ALA A 82 -2.30 -1.14 10.38
C ALA A 82 -3.11 -0.03 9.67
N ILE A 83 -3.69 -0.31 8.50
CA ILE A 83 -4.48 0.68 7.75
C ILE A 83 -5.96 0.74 8.18
N LEU A 84 -6.44 -0.15 9.05
CA LEU A 84 -7.84 -0.14 9.53
C LEU A 84 -8.29 1.22 10.09
N PRO A 85 -7.48 1.96 10.89
CA PRO A 85 -7.84 3.31 11.36
C PRO A 85 -7.93 4.36 10.24
N GLY A 86 -7.57 4.00 9.00
CA GLY A 86 -7.81 4.80 7.80
C GLY A 86 -9.30 4.89 7.42
N ILE A 87 -10.12 3.94 7.89
CA ILE A 87 -11.59 4.03 7.81
C ILE A 87 -12.05 5.00 8.91
N ASP A 88 -12.28 6.24 8.52
CA ASP A 88 -12.56 7.35 9.41
C ASP A 88 -13.86 8.05 8.98
N LEU A 89 -14.84 8.07 9.88
CA LEU A 89 -16.15 8.69 9.64
C LEU A 89 -16.05 10.20 9.34
N ASN A 90 -14.96 10.84 9.74
CA ASN A 90 -14.75 12.28 9.57
C ASN A 90 -13.95 12.62 8.31
N ASP A 91 -13.31 11.64 7.68
CA ASP A 91 -12.44 11.83 6.52
C ASP A 91 -12.83 10.87 5.40
N PHE A 92 -13.68 11.36 4.50
CA PHE A 92 -14.18 10.60 3.36
C PHE A 92 -13.04 10.19 2.41
N GLU A 93 -12.07 11.06 2.17
CA GLU A 93 -10.97 10.79 1.23
C GLU A 93 -10.08 9.66 1.76
N LYS A 94 -9.71 9.74 3.05
CA LYS A 94 -8.95 8.71 3.75
C LYS A 94 -9.70 7.37 3.79
N THR A 95 -11.00 7.41 4.08
CA THR A 95 -11.85 6.21 4.05
C THR A 95 -11.90 5.60 2.66
N ASN A 96 -12.14 6.40 1.61
CA ASN A 96 -12.25 5.91 0.24
C ASN A 96 -10.96 5.22 -0.22
N VAL A 97 -9.80 5.87 -0.05
CA VAL A 97 -8.52 5.28 -0.48
C VAL A 97 -8.17 4.03 0.33
N THR A 98 -8.55 3.98 1.61
CA THR A 98 -8.35 2.80 2.46
C THR A 98 -9.16 1.62 1.95
N LEU A 99 -10.44 1.81 1.65
CA LEU A 99 -11.31 0.77 1.09
C LEU A 99 -10.84 0.30 -0.29
N GLU A 100 -10.36 1.20 -1.15
CA GLU A 100 -9.78 0.84 -2.44
C GLU A 100 -8.52 -0.03 -2.30
N VAL A 101 -7.68 0.20 -1.29
CA VAL A 101 -6.52 -0.64 -0.99
C VAL A 101 -6.97 -2.02 -0.49
N PHE A 102 -7.97 -2.09 0.40
CA PHE A 102 -8.56 -3.35 0.84
C PHE A 102 -9.07 -4.17 -0.34
N ASP A 103 -9.89 -3.55 -1.21
CA ASP A 103 -10.40 -4.20 -2.42
C ASP A 103 -9.27 -4.72 -3.31
N ALA A 104 -8.26 -3.88 -3.59
CA ALA A 104 -7.12 -4.27 -4.42
C ALA A 104 -6.33 -5.47 -3.84
N ILE A 105 -6.19 -5.55 -2.51
CA ILE A 105 -5.51 -6.67 -1.85
C ILE A 105 -6.39 -7.92 -1.89
N PHE A 106 -7.67 -7.81 -1.48
CA PHE A 106 -8.59 -8.95 -1.41
C PHE A 106 -8.89 -9.56 -2.76
N MET A 107 -8.85 -8.78 -3.85
CA MET A 107 -8.96 -9.31 -5.21
C MET A 107 -7.74 -10.15 -5.65
N LEU A 108 -6.64 -10.14 -4.89
CA LEU A 108 -5.39 -10.84 -5.22
C LEU A 108 -4.99 -11.92 -4.21
N ILE A 109 -5.68 -12.04 -3.08
CA ILE A 109 -5.41 -13.05 -2.03
C ILE A 109 -6.62 -13.92 -1.75
N SER A 110 -6.39 -15.12 -1.24
CA SER A 110 -7.44 -15.98 -0.71
C SER A 110 -7.55 -15.79 0.80
N CYS A 111 -8.70 -15.34 1.28
CA CYS A 111 -8.99 -15.18 2.71
C CYS A 111 -9.46 -16.53 3.30
N VAL A 112 -8.52 -17.41 3.62
CA VAL A 112 -8.77 -18.73 4.23
C VAL A 112 -7.87 -18.88 5.45
N ASP A 113 -8.42 -19.39 6.56
CA ASP A 113 -7.62 -19.75 7.74
C ASP A 113 -6.85 -21.04 7.46
N CYS A 114 -5.53 -20.91 7.32
CA CYS A 114 -4.60 -22.03 7.11
C CYS A 114 -3.71 -22.27 8.35
N SER A 115 -4.07 -21.73 9.52
CA SER A 115 -3.23 -21.81 10.72
C SER A 115 -3.07 -23.22 11.29
N SER A 116 -3.95 -24.15 10.90
CA SER A 116 -3.94 -25.56 11.32
C SER A 116 -3.19 -26.50 10.37
N ALA A 117 -2.54 -25.99 9.31
CA ALA A 117 -1.84 -26.79 8.31
C ALA A 117 -0.50 -27.35 8.80
#